data_AF-A0A2G8KTT5-F1
#
_entry.id   AF-A0A2G8KTT5-F1
#
_cell.length_a   1.000
_cell.length_b   1.000
_cell.length_c   1.000
_cell.angle_alpha   90.00
_cell.angle_beta   90.00
_cell.angle_gamma   90.00
#
_symmetry.space_group_name_H-M   'P 1'
#
loop_
_entity.id
_entity.type
_entity.pdbx_description
1 polymer ?
#
loop_
_entity_poly.entity_id
_entity_poly.type
_entity_poly.pdbx_seq_one_letter_code
_entity_poly.pdbx_strand_id
1 'polypeptide(L)'
;MGPPGTSTALCSISTRRQYLPVSLEKLQHLIDMGRIDPEEPIDVTSFVHAGAVRINVFDRVYGIHLTDEFFRRGQPIPKRLLPPKDLVDMYTDPSKRGYLSDPNQIKEDRLLLAQKFGYELPDLTKGSRRALHRLRKDPRQIFFGLQPGWIINLTDRAVLKPVDAELQEFYRA
;
A
#
# COMPACT_ATOMS: atom_id res chain seq x y z
N MET A 1 27.99 -29.99 -42.36
CA MET A 1 26.87 -30.24 -41.43
C MET A 1 27.24 -29.64 -40.09
N GLY A 2 26.77 -28.42 -39.80
CA GLY A 2 26.92 -27.80 -38.49
C GLY A 2 25.69 -28.08 -37.63
N PRO A 3 25.81 -28.14 -36.29
CA PRO A 3 24.66 -28.38 -35.42
C PRO A 3 23.68 -27.18 -35.50
N PRO A 4 22.36 -27.43 -35.42
CA PRO A 4 21.37 -26.37 -35.46
C PRO A 4 21.48 -25.53 -34.18
N GLY A 5 21.64 -24.22 -34.35
CA GLY A 5 21.62 -23.26 -33.25
C GLY A 5 20.29 -23.32 -32.53
N THR A 6 20.33 -23.61 -31.23
CA THR A 6 19.20 -23.41 -30.32
C THR A 6 18.89 -21.92 -30.27
N SER A 7 17.86 -21.52 -30.99
CA SER A 7 17.19 -20.24 -30.79
C SER A 7 16.57 -20.28 -29.40
N THR A 8 17.31 -19.78 -28.42
CA THR A 8 16.77 -19.46 -27.10
C THR A 8 15.81 -18.31 -27.31
N ALA A 9 14.55 -18.64 -27.62
CA ALA A 9 13.47 -17.70 -27.55
C ALA A 9 13.48 -17.14 -26.12
N LEU A 10 13.98 -15.92 -25.96
CA LEU A 10 13.67 -15.08 -24.82
C LEU A 10 12.17 -14.84 -24.91
N CYS A 11 11.39 -15.80 -24.40
CA CYS A 11 9.98 -15.62 -24.15
C CYS A 11 9.89 -14.50 -23.11
N SER A 12 9.77 -13.28 -23.59
CA SER A 12 9.40 -12.11 -22.82
C SER A 12 7.99 -12.40 -22.28
N ILE A 13 7.91 -13.08 -21.13
CA ILE A 13 6.66 -13.20 -20.38
C ILE A 13 6.35 -11.79 -19.88
N SER A 14 5.63 -11.02 -20.70
CA SER A 14 5.00 -9.78 -20.27
C SER A 14 3.92 -10.16 -19.26
N THR A 15 4.30 -10.24 -17.99
CA THR A 15 3.38 -10.46 -16.89
C THR A 15 2.56 -9.19 -16.69
N ARG A 16 1.41 -9.12 -17.37
CA ARG A 16 0.46 -8.02 -17.17
C ARG A 16 -0.01 -8.04 -15.72
N ARG A 17 0.13 -6.90 -15.04
CA ARG A 17 -0.38 -6.73 -13.67
C ARG A 17 -1.90 -6.78 -13.70
N GLN A 18 -2.48 -7.56 -12.79
CA GLN A 18 -3.92 -7.68 -12.62
C GLN A 18 -4.33 -7.06 -11.29
N TYR A 19 -5.44 -6.33 -11.29
CA TYR A 19 -6.00 -5.70 -10.09
C TYR A 19 -7.45 -6.16 -9.92
N LEU A 20 -7.80 -6.54 -8.69
CA LEU A 20 -9.16 -6.95 -8.36
C LEU A 20 -10.08 -5.72 -8.33
N PRO A 21 -11.18 -5.70 -9.10
CA PRO A 21 -12.07 -4.55 -9.13
C PRO A 21 -12.89 -4.45 -7.82
N VAL A 22 -12.98 -3.25 -7.27
CA VAL A 22 -13.83 -2.92 -6.13
C VAL A 22 -14.67 -1.68 -6.49
N SER A 23 -15.99 -1.83 -6.55
CA SER A 23 -16.90 -0.73 -6.85
C SER A 23 -17.19 0.11 -5.60
N LEU A 24 -17.58 1.38 -5.80
CA LEU A 24 -17.99 2.26 -4.71
C LEU A 24 -19.27 1.76 -4.02
N GLU A 25 -20.20 1.16 -4.77
CA GLU A 25 -21.39 0.51 -4.22
C GLU A 25 -21.02 -0.64 -3.27
N LYS A 26 -20.07 -1.49 -3.67
CA LYS A 26 -19.58 -2.57 -2.82
C LYS A 26 -18.91 -2.02 -1.56
N LEU A 27 -18.12 -0.96 -1.66
CA LEU A 27 -17.52 -0.31 -0.50
C LEU A 27 -18.59 0.25 0.46
N GLN A 28 -19.58 0.97 -0.06
CA GLN A 28 -20.67 1.52 0.74
C GLN A 28 -21.44 0.40 1.45
N HIS A 29 -21.79 -0.68 0.73
CA HIS A 29 -22.48 -1.83 1.30
C HIS A 29 -21.69 -2.48 2.45
N LEU A 30 -20.36 -2.54 2.38
CA LEU A 30 -19.52 -3.06 3.46
C LEU A 30 -19.51 -2.15 4.70
N ILE A 31 -19.58 -0.84 4.50
CA ILE A 31 -19.70 0.15 5.58
C ILE A 31 -21.07 0.03 6.25
N ASP A 32 -22.14 -0.07 5.46
CA ASP A 32 -23.53 -0.16 5.98
C ASP A 32 -23.74 -1.44 6.80
N MET A 33 -23.09 -2.55 6.42
CA MET A 33 -23.08 -3.79 7.19
C MET A 33 -22.18 -3.75 8.43
N GLY A 34 -21.45 -2.66 8.67
CA GLY A 34 -20.49 -2.53 9.77
C GLY A 34 -19.26 -3.43 9.63
N ARG A 35 -18.94 -3.89 8.42
CA ARG A 35 -17.74 -4.72 8.15
C ARG A 35 -16.48 -3.89 7.95
N ILE A 36 -16.63 -2.62 7.60
CA ILE A 36 -15.55 -1.63 7.46
C ILE A 36 -15.95 -0.40 8.28
N ASP A 37 -15.10 0.02 9.20
CA ASP A 37 -15.28 1.26 9.97
C ASP A 37 -14.66 2.44 9.20
N PRO A 38 -15.44 3.48 8.82
CA PRO A 38 -14.92 4.67 8.15
C PRO A 38 -14.16 5.63 9.09
N GLU A 39 -14.16 5.41 10.41
CA GLU A 39 -13.36 6.18 11.36
C GLU A 39 -11.88 5.75 11.39
N GLU A 40 -11.57 4.61 10.79
CA GLU A 40 -10.21 4.09 10.63
C GLU A 40 -9.70 4.17 9.18
N PRO A 41 -8.37 4.12 8.95
CA PRO A 41 -7.81 4.14 7.61
C PRO A 41 -8.22 2.88 6.83
N ILE A 42 -8.97 3.07 5.75
CA ILE A 42 -9.34 1.97 4.85
C ILE A 42 -8.14 1.59 3.99
N ASP A 43 -7.63 0.37 4.17
CA ASP A 43 -6.55 -0.19 3.36
C ASP A 43 -6.87 -1.59 2.84
N VAL A 44 -5.90 -2.21 2.14
CA VAL A 44 -6.05 -3.56 1.58
C VAL A 44 -6.34 -4.58 2.69
N THR A 45 -5.76 -4.41 3.88
CA THR A 45 -6.01 -5.29 5.02
C THR A 45 -7.46 -5.18 5.49
N SER A 46 -8.00 -3.96 5.58
CA SER A 46 -9.42 -3.73 5.89
C SER A 46 -10.34 -4.47 4.91
N PHE A 47 -10.04 -4.45 3.60
CA PHE A 47 -10.84 -5.17 2.60
C PHE A 47 -10.73 -6.70 2.70
N VAL A 48 -9.54 -7.22 3.03
CA VAL A 48 -9.34 -8.66 3.25
C VAL A 48 -10.09 -9.11 4.49
N HIS A 49 -10.01 -8.38 5.61
CA HIS A 49 -10.75 -8.65 6.84
C HIS A 49 -12.27 -8.57 6.62
N ALA A 50 -12.72 -7.58 5.86
CA ALA A 50 -14.11 -7.45 5.44
C ALA A 50 -14.54 -8.50 4.40
N GLY A 51 -13.68 -9.48 4.06
CA GLY A 51 -13.98 -10.56 3.11
C GLY A 51 -14.34 -10.10 1.70
N ALA A 52 -14.05 -8.84 1.37
CA ALA A 52 -14.40 -8.22 0.09
C ALA A 52 -13.43 -8.65 -1.02
N VAL A 53 -12.19 -8.94 -0.64
CA VAL A 53 -11.09 -9.31 -1.52
C VAL A 53 -10.44 -10.57 -0.94
N ARG A 54 -10.28 -11.59 -1.79
CA ARG A 54 -9.50 -12.79 -1.46
C ARG A 54 -8.16 -12.68 -2.16
N ILE A 55 -7.08 -12.69 -1.39
CA ILE A 55 -5.72 -12.64 -1.92
C ILE A 55 -5.03 -13.94 -1.57
N ASN A 56 -4.42 -14.57 -2.57
CA ASN A 56 -3.61 -15.74 -2.34
C ASN A 56 -2.20 -15.31 -1.91
N VAL A 57 -1.79 -15.78 -0.72
CA VAL A 57 -0.47 -15.47 -0.15
C VAL A 57 0.67 -15.99 -1.04
N PHE A 58 0.41 -17.04 -1.82
CA PHE A 58 1.39 -17.65 -2.72
C PHE A 58 1.63 -16.87 -4.01
N ASP A 59 0.84 -15.84 -4.31
CA ASP A 59 1.01 -15.01 -5.52
C ASP A 59 2.24 -14.07 -5.42
N ARG A 60 3.07 -14.22 -4.37
CA ARG A 60 4.34 -13.52 -4.13
C ARG A 60 4.23 -11.99 -4.24
N VAL A 61 3.05 -11.45 -3.96
CA VAL A 61 2.85 -10.01 -3.86
C VAL A 61 3.56 -9.51 -2.61
N TYR A 62 4.41 -8.51 -2.79
CA TYR A 62 5.25 -8.00 -1.71
C TYR A 62 4.40 -7.42 -0.56
N GLY A 63 4.77 -7.75 0.68
CA GLY A 63 4.06 -7.31 1.89
C GLY A 63 2.82 -8.12 2.26
N ILE A 64 2.20 -8.84 1.33
CA ILE A 64 1.00 -9.67 1.61
C ILE A 64 1.36 -10.98 2.32
N HIS A 65 2.58 -11.46 2.10
CA HIS A 65 3.13 -12.65 2.76
C HIS A 65 3.52 -12.45 4.23
N LEU A 66 3.37 -11.23 4.77
CA LEU A 66 3.66 -10.93 6.18
C LEU A 66 2.48 -11.33 7.06
N THR A 67 2.15 -12.62 7.04
CA THR A 67 1.10 -13.24 7.86
C THR A 67 1.61 -13.59 9.26
N ASP A 68 0.75 -14.13 10.11
CA ASP A 68 1.14 -14.64 11.43
C ASP A 68 2.33 -15.63 11.36
N GLU A 69 2.41 -16.43 10.31
CA GLU A 69 3.52 -17.35 10.08
C GLU A 69 4.85 -16.63 9.86
N PHE A 70 4.85 -15.46 9.22
CA PHE A 70 6.03 -14.63 9.08
C PHE A 70 6.49 -14.11 10.45
N PHE A 71 5.57 -13.57 11.27
CA PHE A 71 5.90 -13.02 12.57
C PHE A 71 6.41 -14.09 13.56
N ARG A 72 5.92 -15.34 13.46
CA ARG A 72 6.45 -16.47 14.25
C ARG A 72 7.92 -16.81 13.95
N ARG A 73 8.44 -16.41 12.78
CA ARG A 73 9.86 -16.60 12.45
C ARG A 73 10.79 -15.61 13.17
N GLY A 74 10.24 -14.58 13.82
CA GLY A 74 11.02 -13.57 14.52
C GLY A 74 11.83 -12.67 13.59
N GLN A 75 11.46 -12.58 12.31
CA GLN A 75 12.13 -11.72 11.35
C GLN A 75 11.65 -10.26 11.47
N PRO A 76 12.55 -9.27 11.27
CA PRO A 76 12.15 -7.87 11.27
C PRO A 76 11.26 -7.55 10.06
N ILE A 77 10.31 -6.64 10.25
CA ILE A 77 9.43 -6.16 9.18
C ILE A 77 10.30 -5.56 8.07
N PRO A 78 10.21 -6.04 6.82
CA PRO A 78 11.02 -5.51 5.75
C PRO A 78 10.45 -4.17 5.24
N LYS A 79 11.29 -3.38 4.57
CA LYS A 79 10.90 -2.13 3.93
C LYS A 79 10.39 -2.36 2.51
N ARG A 80 9.34 -1.63 2.11
CA ARG A 80 8.79 -1.70 0.75
C ARG A 80 9.81 -1.25 -0.29
N LEU A 81 9.76 -1.93 -1.43
CA LEU A 81 10.50 -1.51 -2.61
C LEU A 81 9.72 -0.41 -3.34
N LEU A 82 10.48 0.42 -4.05
CA LEU A 82 9.95 1.42 -4.97
C LEU A 82 9.27 0.74 -6.17
N PRO A 83 8.36 1.45 -6.86
CA PRO A 83 7.70 0.87 -8.00
C PRO A 83 8.72 0.66 -9.14
N PRO A 84 8.50 -0.36 -9.99
CA PRO A 84 9.32 -0.54 -11.18
C PRO A 84 9.18 0.66 -12.11
N LYS A 85 10.20 0.86 -12.96
CA LYS A 85 10.34 2.05 -13.82
C LYS A 85 9.09 2.39 -14.63
N ASP A 86 8.38 1.37 -15.11
CA ASP A 86 7.17 1.53 -15.93
C ASP A 86 5.95 2.06 -15.17
N LEU A 87 5.96 2.04 -13.83
CA LEU A 87 4.89 2.58 -12.99
C LEU A 87 5.26 3.88 -12.28
N VAL A 88 6.50 4.36 -12.41
CA VAL A 88 6.98 5.56 -11.70
C VAL A 88 6.11 6.78 -12.04
N ASP A 89 5.77 6.95 -13.32
CA ASP A 89 4.95 8.07 -13.78
C ASP A 89 3.57 8.06 -13.11
N MET A 90 2.91 6.89 -13.06
CA MET A 90 1.60 6.74 -12.43
C MET A 90 1.62 7.05 -10.93
N TYR A 91 2.69 6.69 -10.22
CA TYR A 91 2.80 6.91 -8.77
C TYR A 91 3.35 8.30 -8.39
N THR A 92 3.89 9.04 -9.36
CA THR A 92 4.35 10.44 -9.20
C THR A 92 3.30 11.44 -9.69
N ASP A 93 2.33 11.00 -10.50
CA ASP A 93 1.26 11.86 -11.03
C ASP A 93 0.25 12.32 -9.94
N PRO A 94 0.08 13.64 -9.73
CA PRO A 94 -0.90 14.19 -8.77
C PRO A 94 -2.35 13.86 -9.15
N SER A 95 -2.67 13.70 -10.44
CA SER A 95 -4.03 13.42 -10.90
C SER A 95 -4.49 12.02 -10.50
N LYS A 96 -3.53 11.10 -10.35
CA LYS A 96 -3.76 9.75 -9.81
C LYS A 96 -3.68 9.71 -8.29
N ARG A 97 -3.37 10.84 -7.63
CA ARG A 97 -3.05 10.94 -6.20
C ARG A 97 -1.93 9.97 -5.82
N GLY A 98 -0.91 9.89 -6.67
CA GLY A 98 0.23 9.01 -6.47
C GLY A 98 0.95 9.29 -5.15
N TYR A 99 1.41 8.27 -4.45
CA TYR A 99 2.03 8.44 -3.12
C TYR A 99 3.43 9.08 -3.17
N LEU A 100 4.03 9.19 -4.36
CA LEU A 100 5.29 9.90 -4.60
C LEU A 100 5.07 11.32 -5.17
N SER A 101 3.82 11.76 -5.32
CA SER A 101 3.50 13.08 -5.87
C SER A 101 3.65 14.20 -4.82
N ASP A 102 3.89 15.43 -5.28
CA ASP A 102 3.97 16.61 -4.42
C ASP A 102 2.59 16.93 -3.82
N PRO A 103 2.45 17.00 -2.48
CA PRO A 103 1.19 17.34 -1.82
C PRO A 103 0.55 18.65 -2.26
N ASN A 104 1.33 19.63 -2.74
CA ASN A 104 0.78 20.90 -3.21
C ASN A 104 0.07 20.74 -4.55
N GLN A 105 0.68 20.00 -5.48
CA GLN A 105 0.07 19.69 -6.79
C GLN A 105 -1.19 18.85 -6.64
N ILE A 106 -1.24 17.91 -5.67
CA ILE A 106 -2.47 17.16 -5.36
C ILE A 106 -3.62 18.10 -4.97
N LYS A 107 -3.35 19.19 -4.24
CA LYS A 107 -4.40 20.15 -3.85
C LYS A 107 -4.94 20.91 -5.05
N GLU A 108 -4.06 21.33 -5.95
CA GLU A 108 -4.43 22.00 -7.21
C GLU A 108 -5.32 21.09 -8.07
N ASP A 109 -4.91 19.83 -8.25
CA ASP A 109 -5.70 18.84 -9.00
C ASP A 109 -7.06 18.56 -8.36
N ARG A 110 -7.17 18.59 -7.03
CA ARG A 110 -8.47 18.49 -6.34
C ARG A 110 -9.38 19.68 -6.65
N LEU A 111 -8.83 20.89 -6.74
CA LEU A 111 -9.60 22.08 -7.11
C LEU A 111 -10.08 22.00 -8.56
N LEU A 112 -9.20 21.61 -9.49
CA LEU A 112 -9.55 21.42 -10.89
C LEU A 112 -10.65 20.37 -11.07
N LEU A 113 -10.57 19.25 -10.33
CA LEU A 113 -11.60 18.22 -10.35
C LEU A 113 -12.94 18.75 -9.82
N ALA A 114 -12.92 19.49 -8.73
CA ALA A 114 -14.11 20.10 -8.14
C ALA A 114 -14.80 21.06 -9.12
N GLN A 115 -14.03 21.91 -9.79
CA GLN A 115 -14.53 22.80 -10.84
C GLN A 115 -15.10 22.05 -12.04
N LYS A 116 -14.41 20.99 -12.49
CA LYS A 116 -14.85 20.17 -13.64
C LYS A 116 -16.19 19.48 -13.40
N PHE A 117 -16.40 18.96 -12.18
CA PHE A 117 -17.59 18.18 -11.83
C PHE A 117 -18.64 18.98 -11.04
N GLY A 118 -18.38 20.25 -10.74
CA GLY A 118 -19.34 21.17 -10.13
C GLY A 118 -19.68 20.90 -8.67
N TYR A 119 -18.73 20.40 -7.86
CA TYR A 119 -18.93 20.21 -6.42
C TYR A 119 -18.03 21.12 -5.60
N GLU A 120 -18.50 21.51 -4.41
CA GLU A 120 -17.72 22.32 -3.48
C GLU A 120 -16.68 21.47 -2.74
N LEU A 121 -15.43 21.95 -2.67
CA LEU A 121 -14.36 21.20 -2.03
C LEU A 121 -14.46 21.34 -0.49
N PRO A 122 -14.62 20.24 0.27
CA PRO A 122 -14.72 20.32 1.71
C PRO A 122 -13.38 20.65 2.37
N ASP A 123 -13.43 21.46 3.42
CA ASP A 123 -12.26 21.81 4.24
C ASP A 123 -11.89 20.65 5.18
N LEU A 124 -10.96 19.80 4.74
CA LEU A 124 -10.45 18.66 5.51
C LEU A 124 -9.57 19.05 6.70
N THR A 125 -9.26 20.34 6.89
CA THR A 125 -8.47 20.80 8.04
C THR A 125 -9.31 20.95 9.31
N LYS A 126 -10.63 20.95 9.17
CA LYS A 126 -11.61 21.12 10.26
C LYS A 126 -12.35 19.80 10.52
N GLY A 127 -12.93 19.68 11.71
CA GLY A 127 -13.77 18.55 12.11
C GLY A 127 -13.04 17.44 12.87
N SER A 128 -13.81 16.44 13.29
CA SER A 128 -13.36 15.30 14.11
C SER A 128 -12.35 14.40 13.38
N ARG A 129 -12.52 14.22 12.07
CA ARG A 129 -11.70 13.31 11.23
C ARG A 129 -10.40 13.92 10.71
N ARG A 130 -10.01 15.12 11.15
CA ARG A 130 -8.78 15.81 10.72
C ARG A 130 -7.53 14.94 10.89
N ALA A 131 -7.42 14.22 12.01
CA ALA A 131 -6.28 13.34 12.28
C ALA A 131 -6.21 12.19 11.27
N LEU A 132 -7.35 11.57 11.00
CA LEU A 132 -7.49 10.50 10.01
C LEU A 132 -7.10 10.95 8.61
N HIS A 133 -7.57 12.13 8.17
CA HIS A 133 -7.27 12.68 6.83
C HIS A 133 -5.79 12.99 6.60
N ARG A 134 -5.01 13.22 7.68
CA ARG A 134 -3.57 13.45 7.60
C ARG A 134 -2.76 12.17 7.63
N LEU A 135 -3.36 11.06 8.06
CA LEU A 135 -2.64 9.82 8.21
C LEU A 135 -2.23 9.27 6.83
N ARG A 136 -0.91 9.07 6.66
CA ARG A 136 -0.30 8.47 5.49
C ARG A 136 0.77 7.49 5.96
N LYS A 137 0.90 6.38 5.25
CA LYS A 137 2.04 5.47 5.42
C LYS A 137 3.25 6.11 4.75
N ASP A 138 4.43 5.90 5.33
CA ASP A 138 5.66 6.18 4.61
C ASP A 138 5.75 5.29 3.35
N PRO A 139 6.32 5.76 2.22
CA PRO A 139 6.52 4.95 1.02
C PRO A 139 7.17 3.58 1.27
N ARG A 140 8.09 3.50 2.24
CA ARG A 140 8.81 2.28 2.63
C ARG A 140 8.07 1.43 3.67
N GLN A 141 6.98 1.93 4.24
CA GLN A 141 6.25 1.28 5.32
C GLN A 141 5.14 0.34 4.81
N ILE A 142 5.00 -0.82 5.44
CA ILE A 142 3.98 -1.82 5.06
C ILE A 142 2.66 -1.60 5.81
N PHE A 143 2.72 -1.66 7.13
CA PHE A 143 1.56 -1.58 8.02
C PHE A 143 1.43 -0.18 8.62
N PHE A 144 0.20 0.25 8.93
CA PHE A 144 0.02 1.46 9.73
C PHE A 144 0.54 1.23 11.16
N GLY A 145 1.24 2.22 11.72
CA GLY A 145 1.72 2.17 13.11
C GLY A 145 2.95 1.27 13.37
N LEU A 146 3.37 0.44 12.41
CA LEU A 146 4.56 -0.41 12.54
C LEU A 146 5.61 -0.01 11.51
N GLN A 147 6.82 0.30 11.97
CA GLN A 147 7.93 0.71 11.11
C GLN A 147 8.74 -0.49 10.64
N PRO A 148 9.39 -0.40 9.46
CA PRO A 148 10.33 -1.41 9.02
C PRO A 148 11.49 -1.53 10.02
N GLY A 149 12.03 -2.74 10.16
CA GLY A 149 13.08 -3.09 11.14
C GLY A 149 12.57 -3.52 12.51
N TRP A 150 11.28 -3.32 12.82
CA TRP A 150 10.70 -3.79 14.07
C TRP A 150 10.43 -5.28 14.03
N ILE A 151 10.58 -5.96 15.16
CA ILE A 151 10.24 -7.38 15.33
C ILE A 151 9.01 -7.47 16.22
N ILE A 152 7.98 -8.19 15.74
CA ILE A 152 6.75 -8.41 16.50
C ILE A 152 6.84 -9.75 17.22
N ASN A 153 6.70 -9.73 18.53
CA ASN A 153 6.54 -10.92 19.34
C ASN A 153 5.05 -11.12 19.64
N LEU A 154 4.44 -12.11 18.99
CA LEU A 154 3.02 -12.42 19.14
C LEU A 154 2.68 -13.02 20.51
N THR A 155 3.61 -13.79 21.10
CA THR A 155 3.41 -14.46 22.40
C THR A 155 3.34 -13.43 23.52
N ASP A 156 4.33 -12.54 23.58
CA ASP A 156 4.45 -11.53 24.64
C ASP A 156 3.70 -10.24 24.31
N ARG A 157 3.06 -10.18 23.12
CA ARG A 157 2.38 -8.98 22.58
C ARG A 157 3.27 -7.73 22.63
N ALA A 158 4.54 -7.91 22.30
CA ALA A 158 5.57 -6.90 22.40
C ALA A 158 6.16 -6.56 21.03
N VAL A 159 6.65 -5.32 20.89
CA VAL A 159 7.33 -4.84 19.69
C VAL A 159 8.76 -4.48 20.05
N LEU A 160 9.73 -5.19 19.46
CA LEU A 160 11.15 -4.96 19.66
C LEU A 160 11.65 -4.00 18.58
N LYS A 161 12.36 -2.95 19.00
CA LYS A 161 12.89 -1.91 18.13
C LYS A 161 14.41 -2.03 18.04
N PRO A 162 15.02 -1.80 16.86
CA PRO A 162 16.47 -1.81 16.71
C PRO A 162 17.09 -0.68 17.54
N VAL A 163 18.10 -1.01 18.34
CA VAL A 163 18.87 -0.03 19.14
C VAL A 163 20.09 0.46 18.37
N ASP A 164 20.67 -0.43 17.57
CA ASP A 164 21.86 -0.15 16.77
C ASP A 164 21.61 0.95 15.73
N ALA A 165 22.54 1.91 15.64
CA ALA A 165 22.39 3.09 14.80
C ALA A 165 22.48 2.76 13.30
N GLU A 166 23.33 1.80 12.92
CA GLU A 166 23.47 1.38 11.51
C GLU A 166 22.20 0.71 11.03
N LEU A 167 21.60 -0.16 11.86
CA LEU A 167 20.30 -0.76 11.56
C LEU A 167 19.18 0.27 11.47
N GLN A 168 19.16 1.26 12.36
CA GLN A 168 18.16 2.34 12.29
C GLN A 168 18.27 3.13 10.98
N GLU A 169 19.49 3.48 10.57
CA GLU A 169 19.74 4.19 9.32
C GLU A 169 19.36 3.31 8.11
N PHE A 170 19.74 2.04 8.15
CA PHE A 170 19.37 1.08 7.11
C PHE A 170 17.85 1.00 6.93
N TYR A 171 17.05 0.96 7.99
CA TYR A 171 15.59 0.86 7.85
C TYR A 171 14.88 2.20 7.60
N ARG A 172 15.56 3.34 7.82
CA ARG A 172 15.04 4.68 7.47
C ARG A 172 15.20 5.03 5.99
N ALA A 173 16.25 4.54 5.34
CA ALA A 173 16.55 4.77 3.92
C ALA A 173 15.73 3.88 2.95
#